data_AF-A0A140LI38-F1
#
_entry.id   AF-A0A140LI38-F1
#
_cell.length_a   1.000
_cell.length_b   1.000
_cell.length_c   1.000
_cell.angle_alpha   90.00
_cell.angle_beta   90.00
_cell.angle_gamma   90.00
#
_symmetry.space_group_name_H-M   'P 1'
#
loop_
_entity.id
_entity.type
_entity.pdbx_description
1 polymer ?
#
loop_
_entity_poly.entity_id
_entity_poly.type
_entity_poly.pdbx_seq_one_letter_code
_entity_poly.pdbx_strand_id
1 'polypeptide(L)' 'MSLAESYAQYVHRLCNRLSIKVEESYAMPTKTMEVMRLPDQGNKMVLDSILTTHERVVQ' A
#
# COMPACT_ATOMS: atom_id res chain seq x y z
N MET A 1 -1.04 5.17 -3.22
CA MET A 1 -2.26 4.45 -3.64
C MET A 1 -2.23 4.04 -5.12
N SER A 2 -2.08 4.97 -6.06
CA SER A 2 -2.19 4.74 -7.52
C SER A 2 -1.26 3.66 -8.08
N LEU A 3 0.00 3.57 -7.60
CA LEU A 3 0.94 2.56 -8.07
C LEU A 3 0.48 1.13 -7.73
N ALA A 4 0.01 0.91 -6.50
CA ALA A 4 -0.49 -0.40 -6.08
C ALA A 4 -1.73 -0.81 -6.89
N GLU A 5 -2.60 0.13 -7.24
CA GLU A 5 -3.77 -0.12 -8.10
C GLU A 5 -3.37 -0.46 -9.54
N SER A 6 -2.48 0.35 -10.13
CA SER A 6 -2.00 0.12 -11.50
C SER A 6 -1.31 -1.23 -11.62
N TYR A 7 -0.50 -1.61 -10.62
CA TYR A 7 0.18 -2.89 -10.61
C TYR A 7 -0.78 -4.07 -10.40
N ALA A 8 -1.76 -3.94 -9.49
CA ALA A 8 -2.79 -4.97 -9.31
C ALA A 8 -3.60 -5.19 -10.60
N GLN A 9 -3.97 -4.12 -11.30
CA GLN A 9 -4.64 -4.21 -12.60
C GLN A 9 -3.77 -4.89 -13.66
N TYR A 10 -2.47 -4.59 -13.69
CA TYR A 10 -1.53 -5.23 -14.60
C TYR A 10 -1.45 -6.74 -14.34
N VAL A 11 -1.25 -7.16 -13.09
CA VAL A 11 -1.15 -8.57 -12.70
C VAL A 11 -2.45 -9.32 -13.00
N HIS A 12 -3.61 -8.73 -12.66
CA HIS A 12 -4.91 -9.32 -12.97
C HIS A 12 -5.07 -9.57 -14.49
N ARG A 13 -4.75 -8.58 -15.33
CA ARG A 13 -4.81 -8.74 -16.79
C ARG A 13 -3.82 -9.79 -17.29
N LEU A 14 -2.66 -9.91 -16.65
CA LEU A 14 -1.67 -10.94 -16.98
C LEU A 14 -2.18 -12.35 -16.66
N CYS A 15 -2.80 -12.56 -15.49
CA CYS A 15 -3.43 -13.84 -15.14
C CYS A 15 -4.49 -14.24 -16.17
N ASN A 16 -5.34 -13.29 -16.58
CA ASN A 16 -6.35 -13.53 -17.61
C ASN A 16 -5.72 -13.91 -18.96
N ARG A 17 -4.61 -13.28 -19.35
CA ARG A 17 -3.87 -13.62 -20.59
C ARG A 17 -3.23 -15.01 -20.53
N LEU A 18 -2.86 -15.48 -19.35
CA LEU A 18 -2.26 -16.79 -19.11
C LEU A 18 -3.31 -17.87 -18.82
N SER A 19 -4.61 -17.55 -18.92
CA SER A 19 -5.71 -18.45 -18.57
C SER A 19 -5.64 -18.97 -17.12
N ILE A 20 -5.06 -18.18 -16.21
CA ILE A 20 -5.05 -18.44 -14.77
C ILE A 20 -6.35 -17.86 -14.20
N LYS A 21 -7.15 -18.71 -13.56
CA LYS A 21 -8.38 -18.27 -12.89
C LYS A 21 -8.03 -17.41 -11.69
N VAL A 22 -8.50 -16.17 -11.69
CA VAL A 22 -8.48 -15.26 -10.54
C VAL A 22 -9.83 -15.40 -9.85
N GLU A 23 -9.86 -15.88 -8.62
CA GLU A 23 -11.06 -15.99 -7.80
C GLU A 23 -11.49 -14.62 -7.29
N GLU A 24 -10.55 -13.83 -6.77
CA GLU A 24 -10.85 -12.55 -6.13
C GLU A 24 -9.78 -11.49 -6.38
N SER A 25 -10.21 -10.23 -6.40
CA SER A 25 -9.31 -9.08 -6.54
C SER A 25 -9.84 -7.92 -5.69
N TYR A 26 -9.25 -7.69 -4.52
CA TYR A 26 -9.77 -6.75 -3.51
C TYR A 26 -8.70 -5.87 -2.87
N ALA A 27 -9.16 -4.93 -2.04
CA ALA A 27 -8.33 -4.01 -1.28
C ALA A 27 -8.30 -4.43 0.19
N MET A 28 -7.13 -4.34 0.83
CA MET A 28 -7.06 -4.35 2.27
C MET A 28 -7.32 -2.93 2.82
N PRO A 29 -7.83 -2.79 4.05
CA PRO A 29 -7.96 -1.51 4.71
C PRO A 29 -6.62 -0.75 4.75
N THR A 30 -6.66 0.55 4.47
CA THR A 30 -5.46 1.38 4.48
C THR A 30 -4.92 1.49 5.90
N LYS A 31 -3.61 1.27 6.07
CA LYS A 31 -2.93 1.44 7.36
C LYS A 31 -2.26 2.81 7.38
N THR A 32 -2.63 3.64 8.35
CA THR A 32 -2.03 4.97 8.54
C THR A 32 -1.02 4.91 9.68
N MET A 33 0.18 5.45 9.46
CA MET A 33 1.25 5.46 10.44
C MET A 33 1.80 6.86 10.62
N GLU A 34 1.92 7.28 11.87
CA GLU A 34 2.59 8.51 12.25
C GLU A 34 4.09 8.24 12.38
N VAL A 35 4.89 9.01 11.64
CA VAL A 35 6.35 9.00 11.74
C VAL A 35 6.74 10.10 12.70
N MET A 36 7.33 9.70 13.82
CA MET A 36 7.80 10.60 14.86
C MET A 36 9.32 10.72 14.76
N ARG A 37 9.85 11.95 14.81
CA ARG A 37 11.28 12.23 14.73
C ARG A 37 11.75 12.98 15.99
N LEU A 38 12.95 12.64 16.46
CA LEU A 38 13.64 13.42 17.48
C LEU A 38 14.41 14.57 16.82
N PRO A 39 14.16 15.84 17.21
CA PRO A 39 14.90 16.98 16.67
C PRO A 39 16.33 17.05 17.23
N ASP A 40 17.26 17.63 16.46
CA ASP A 40 18.70 17.63 16.77
C ASP A 40 19.07 18.35 18.08
N GLN A 41 18.25 19.31 18.52
CA GLN A 41 18.41 20.04 19.79
C GLN A 41 17.14 19.96 20.67
N GLY A 42 16.60 18.75 20.87
CA GLY A 42 15.49 18.54 21.79
C GLY A 42 15.35 17.09 22.23
N ASN A 43 14.73 16.86 23.38
CA ASN A 43 14.55 15.52 23.95
C ASN A 43 13.10 14.98 23.80
N LYS A 44 12.28 15.61 22.96
CA LYS A 44 10.88 15.25 22.76
C LYS A 44 10.65 14.83 21.31
N MET A 45 9.98 13.69 21.12
CA MET A 45 9.54 13.23 19.80
C MET A 45 8.50 14.18 19.24
N VAL A 46 8.68 14.61 17.98
CA VAL A 46 7.77 15.48 17.25
C VAL A 46 7.23 14.73 16.04
N LEU A 47 5.97 14.97 15.70
CA LEU A 47 5.36 14.42 14.50
C LEU A 47 6.05 15.01 13.26
N ASP A 48 6.61 14.15 12.42
CA ASP A 48 7.30 14.52 11.19
C ASP A 48 6.36 14.37 9.98
N SER A 49 5.74 13.19 9.85
CA SER A 49 4.88 12.90 8.70
C SER A 49 3.86 11.80 9.02
N ILE A 50 2.86 11.67 8.14
CA ILE A 50 1.85 10.62 8.20
C ILE A 50 1.93 9.82 6.90
N LEU A 51 2.23 8.53 7.01
CA LEU A 51 2.34 7.62 5.86
C LEU A 51 1.10 6.74 5.78
N THR A 52 0.55 6.60 4.58
CA THR A 52 -0.56 5.68 4.30
C THR A 52 -0.10 4.50 3.44
N THR A 53 -0.29 3.30 3.97
CA THR A 53 0.06 2.05 3.29
C THR A 53 -1.20 1.43 2.72
N HIS A 54 -1.20 1.21 1.40
CA HIS A 54 -2.30 0.62 0.66
C HIS A 54 -1.89 -0.75 0.12
N GLU A 55 -2.77 -1.73 0.27
CA GLU A 55 -2.50 -3.12 -0.10
C GLU A 55 -3.63 -3.65 -0.99
N ARG A 56 -3.25 -4.39 -2.03
CA ARG A 56 -4.13 -4.98 -3.04
C ARG A 56 -3.82 -6.46 -3.12
N VAL A 57 -4.86 -7.28 -3.15
CA VAL A 57 -4.76 -8.75 -3.22
C VAL A 57 -5.40 -9.22 -4.51
N VAL A 58 -4.73 -10.12 -5.23
CA VAL A 58 -5.23 -10.84 -6.41
C VAL A 58 -5.01 -12.32 -6.13
N GLN A 59 -6.09 -13.09 -6.02
CA GLN A 59 -6.09 -14.50 -5.63
C GLN A 59 -6.62 -15.37 -6.76
#